data_AF-A0A7W9SZ75-F1
#
_entry.id   AF-A0A7W9SZ75-F1
#
_cell.length_a   1.000
_cell.length_b   1.000
_cell.length_c   1.000
_cell.angle_alpha   90.00
_cell.angle_beta   90.00
_cell.angle_gamma   90.00
#
_symmetry.space_group_name_H-M   'P 1'
#
loop_
_entity.id
_entity.type
_entity.pdbx_description
1 polymer ?
#
loop_
_entity_poly.entity_id
_entity_poly.type
_entity_poly.pdbx_seq_one_letter_code
_entity_poly.pdbx_strand_id
1 'polypeptide(L)'
;MRVKRRVRTLLVPYLLWSALGLMLTWALEQFPATRQLVLSAALSPFGPDSPLVSNYSPGQVILCWLLIPLPFQLWFIRSLFFYNLGYPWLRKALDRAPLVYFAITGALWMLGLGLPMIEGTGLCFFGLGVWLRRRDMEVQVPPRWFNGWLFAVVWLLIVTVKTWLAFHLERPSFSVMSLLHRASELLGMLVMWYGADGLVRVAMRQRWFVWLTSFSFIIYALHVPLLSYATEAALYFWPEQQLVVFVGLPLAIVAFSVGVGALLRRVAPSVYELLTGGRGL
;
A
#
# COMPACT_ATOMS: atom_id res chain seq x y z
N MET A 1 -3.63 -0.77 -28.08
CA MET A 1 -2.65 -1.73 -27.52
C MET A 1 -2.24 -1.46 -26.06
N ARG A 2 -1.97 -0.23 -25.62
CA ARG A 2 -1.51 0.06 -24.23
C ARG A 2 -2.53 -0.27 -23.13
N VAL A 3 -3.82 0.03 -23.33
CA VAL A 3 -4.88 -0.23 -22.32
C VAL A 3 -5.11 -1.73 -22.07
N LYS A 4 -5.12 -2.55 -23.13
CA LYS A 4 -5.28 -4.02 -23.04
C LYS A 4 -4.20 -4.67 -22.14
N ARG A 5 -2.96 -4.20 -22.23
CA ARG A 5 -1.86 -4.66 -21.36
C ARG A 5 -2.05 -4.22 -19.91
N ARG A 6 -2.56 -3.01 -19.66
CA ARG A 6 -2.85 -2.52 -18.30
C ARG A 6 -3.98 -3.28 -17.63
N VAL A 7 -5.01 -3.67 -18.39
CA VAL A 7 -6.08 -4.54 -17.88
C VAL A 7 -5.51 -5.87 -17.38
N ARG A 8 -4.71 -6.55 -18.20
CA ARG A 8 -4.10 -7.85 -17.82
C ARG A 8 -3.13 -7.74 -16.65
N THR A 9 -2.38 -6.63 -16.54
CA THR A 9 -1.28 -6.49 -15.56
C THR A 9 -1.67 -5.79 -14.25
N LEU A 10 -2.86 -5.19 -14.19
CA LEU A 10 -3.36 -4.44 -13.02
C LEU A 10 -4.78 -4.84 -12.67
N LEU A 11 -5.74 -4.66 -13.59
CA LEU A 11 -7.16 -4.85 -13.28
C LEU A 11 -7.51 -6.30 -12.96
N VAL A 12 -6.99 -7.25 -13.75
CA VAL A 12 -7.23 -8.68 -13.51
C VAL A 12 -6.66 -9.13 -12.16
N PRO A 13 -5.37 -8.89 -11.84
CA PRO A 13 -4.84 -9.14 -10.49
C PRO A 13 -5.67 -8.48 -9.39
N TYR A 14 -6.04 -7.20 -9.56
CA TYR A 14 -6.85 -6.48 -8.58
C TYR A 14 -8.18 -7.18 -8.29
N LEU A 15 -8.96 -7.53 -9.32
CA LEU A 15 -10.27 -8.16 -9.16
C LEU A 15 -10.14 -9.55 -8.53
N LEU A 16 -9.12 -10.32 -8.90
CA LEU A 16 -8.88 -11.64 -8.32
C LEU A 16 -8.49 -11.56 -6.86
N TRP A 17 -7.55 -10.67 -6.50
CA TRP A 17 -7.13 -10.49 -5.11
C TRP A 17 -8.23 -9.90 -4.23
N SER A 18 -9.04 -9.01 -4.79
CA SER A 18 -10.23 -8.47 -4.11
C SER A 18 -11.24 -9.59 -3.82
N ALA A 19 -11.52 -10.45 -4.79
CA ALA A 19 -12.38 -11.62 -4.61
C ALA A 19 -11.80 -12.62 -3.60
N LEU A 20 -10.51 -12.93 -3.68
CA LEU A 20 -9.83 -13.83 -2.75
C LEU A 20 -9.85 -13.27 -1.32
N GLY A 21 -9.68 -11.96 -1.15
CA GLY A 21 -9.83 -11.31 0.15
C GLY A 21 -11.22 -11.51 0.74
N LEU A 22 -12.27 -11.25 -0.04
CA LEU A 22 -13.65 -11.48 0.37
C LEU A 22 -13.93 -12.95 0.72
N MET A 23 -13.45 -13.88 -0.11
CA MET A 23 -13.61 -15.32 0.12
C MET A 23 -12.89 -15.79 1.37
N LEU A 24 -11.65 -15.33 1.59
CA LEU A 24 -10.86 -15.67 2.77
C LEU A 24 -11.56 -15.20 4.05
N THR A 25 -12.01 -13.95 4.07
CA THR A 25 -12.71 -13.39 5.22
C THR A 25 -14.02 -14.11 5.47
N TRP A 26 -14.82 -14.34 4.43
CA TRP A 26 -16.05 -15.13 4.54
C TRP A 26 -15.78 -16.55 5.07
N ALA A 27 -14.70 -17.20 4.63
CA ALA A 27 -14.31 -18.52 5.13
C ALA A 27 -13.93 -18.50 6.61
N LEU A 28 -13.22 -17.46 7.07
CA LEU A 28 -12.90 -17.26 8.49
C LEU A 28 -14.15 -16.99 9.32
N GLU A 29 -15.20 -16.40 8.77
CA GLU A 29 -16.45 -16.13 9.50
C GLU A 29 -17.28 -17.40 9.80
N GLN A 30 -17.01 -18.50 9.10
CA GLN A 30 -17.80 -19.74 9.23
C GLN A 30 -17.57 -20.45 10.57
N PHE A 31 -16.45 -20.20 11.26
CA PHE A 31 -16.14 -20.82 12.55
C PHE A 31 -16.16 -19.80 13.68
N PRO A 32 -16.71 -20.11 14.88
CA PRO A 32 -16.82 -19.16 15.97
C PRO A 32 -15.48 -18.53 16.40
N ALA A 33 -14.42 -19.34 16.48
CA ALA A 33 -13.10 -18.87 16.90
C ALA A 33 -12.49 -17.85 15.91
N THR A 34 -12.57 -18.11 14.61
CA THR A 34 -12.02 -17.22 13.58
C THR A 34 -12.96 -16.05 13.26
N ARG A 35 -14.26 -16.19 13.50
CA ARG A 35 -15.22 -15.07 13.40
C ARG A 35 -14.91 -13.96 14.40
N GLN A 36 -14.49 -14.31 15.63
CA GLN A 36 -14.06 -13.31 16.60
C GLN A 36 -12.82 -12.55 16.11
N LEU A 37 -11.88 -13.22 15.45
CA LEU A 37 -10.71 -12.57 14.84
C LEU A 37 -11.12 -11.59 13.73
N VAL A 38 -12.10 -11.94 12.91
CA VAL A 38 -12.61 -11.05 11.86
C VAL A 38 -13.24 -9.79 12.47
N LEU A 39 -14.02 -9.94 13.54
CA LEU A 39 -14.61 -8.82 14.27
C LEU A 39 -13.54 -7.93 14.90
N SER A 40 -12.57 -8.51 15.61
CA SER A 40 -11.49 -7.77 16.26
C SER A 40 -10.58 -7.04 15.26
N ALA A 41 -10.29 -7.66 14.10
CA ALA A 41 -9.45 -7.06 13.07
C ALA A 41 -10.11 -5.86 12.37
N ALA A 42 -11.43 -5.68 12.51
CA ALA A 42 -12.19 -4.52 12.06
C ALA A 42 -11.92 -4.10 10.61
N LEU A 43 -11.69 -5.06 9.71
CA LEU A 43 -11.34 -4.81 8.30
C LEU A 43 -12.52 -4.40 7.41
N SER A 44 -13.75 -4.43 7.93
CA SER A 44 -14.93 -4.07 7.15
C SER A 44 -14.92 -2.57 6.79
N PRO A 45 -15.01 -2.20 5.50
CA PRO A 45 -15.09 -0.80 5.08
C PRO A 45 -16.43 -0.15 5.46
N PHE A 46 -17.43 -0.92 5.87
CA PHE A 46 -18.74 -0.44 6.31
C PHE A 46 -18.82 -0.20 7.82
N GLY A 47 -17.69 -0.36 8.53
CA GLY A 47 -17.61 -0.09 9.96
C GLY A 47 -18.43 -1.07 10.81
N PRO A 48 -18.78 -0.68 12.05
CA PRO A 48 -19.45 -1.55 13.01
C PRO A 48 -20.88 -1.92 12.63
N ASP A 49 -21.51 -1.17 11.71
CA ASP A 49 -22.88 -1.43 11.24
C ASP A 49 -22.97 -2.68 10.35
N SER A 50 -21.86 -3.07 9.72
CA SER A 50 -21.78 -4.28 8.91
C SER A 50 -20.37 -4.87 9.03
N PRO A 51 -20.04 -5.50 10.17
CA PRO A 51 -18.67 -5.91 10.46
C PRO A 51 -18.29 -7.25 9.79
N LEU A 52 -19.28 -8.01 9.32
CA LEU A 52 -19.11 -9.34 8.74
C LEU A 52 -19.52 -9.36 7.28
N VAL A 53 -18.69 -9.98 6.44
CA VAL A 53 -18.93 -10.18 5.01
C VAL A 53 -20.17 -11.03 4.77
N SER A 54 -20.47 -11.99 5.65
CA SER A 54 -21.70 -12.81 5.61
C SER A 54 -22.98 -11.99 5.64
N ASN A 55 -22.94 -10.78 6.19
CA ASN A 55 -24.10 -9.89 6.34
C ASN A 55 -24.18 -8.83 5.23
N TYR A 56 -23.25 -8.85 4.27
CA TYR A 56 -23.26 -7.88 3.19
C TYR A 56 -24.43 -8.14 2.23
N SER A 57 -25.15 -7.07 1.90
CA SER A 57 -26.05 -7.06 0.76
C SER A 57 -25.29 -7.32 -0.55
N PRO A 58 -25.96 -7.81 -1.61
CA PRO A 58 -25.32 -8.00 -2.93
C PRO A 58 -24.63 -6.72 -3.45
N GLY A 59 -25.22 -5.56 -3.19
CA GLY A 59 -24.63 -4.26 -3.54
C GLY A 59 -23.32 -3.98 -2.80
N GLN A 60 -23.27 -4.28 -1.49
CA GLN A 60 -22.06 -4.14 -0.68
C GLN A 60 -20.94 -5.10 -1.13
N VAL A 61 -21.28 -6.35 -1.47
CA VAL A 61 -20.30 -7.31 -2.01
C VAL A 61 -19.70 -6.81 -3.31
N ILE A 62 -20.54 -6.35 -4.26
CA ILE A 62 -20.08 -5.79 -5.53
C ILE A 62 -19.23 -4.54 -5.30
N LEU A 63 -19.66 -3.67 -4.39
CA LEU A 63 -18.95 -2.45 -4.05
C LEU A 63 -17.56 -2.76 -3.45
N CYS A 64 -17.46 -3.73 -2.54
CA CYS A 64 -16.19 -4.21 -2.01
C CYS A 64 -15.31 -4.81 -3.10
N TRP A 65 -15.89 -5.66 -3.94
CA TRP A 65 -15.12 -6.33 -4.99
C TRP A 65 -14.51 -5.34 -5.98
N LEU A 66 -15.27 -4.31 -6.38
CA LEU A 66 -14.88 -3.41 -7.45
C LEU A 66 -14.20 -2.12 -6.97
N LEU A 67 -14.68 -1.51 -5.88
CA LEU A 67 -14.33 -0.13 -5.52
C LEU A 67 -13.73 0.06 -4.13
N ILE A 68 -14.07 -0.76 -3.14
CA ILE A 68 -13.53 -0.66 -1.77
C ILE A 68 -13.09 -2.05 -1.28
N PRO A 69 -11.95 -2.57 -1.81
CA PRO A 69 -11.49 -3.91 -1.52
C PRO A 69 -11.19 -4.06 -0.04
N LEU A 70 -11.60 -5.20 0.52
CA LEU A 70 -11.36 -5.52 1.92
C LEU A 70 -9.85 -5.60 2.24
N PRO A 71 -8.98 -6.20 1.39
CA PRO A 71 -7.56 -5.94 1.45
C PRO A 71 -7.28 -4.50 0.98
N PHE A 72 -7.31 -3.56 1.92
CA PHE A 72 -7.32 -2.13 1.61
C PHE A 72 -6.16 -1.73 0.72
N GLN A 73 -4.96 -2.31 0.88
CA GLN A 73 -3.76 -1.98 0.11
C GLN A 73 -3.97 -2.03 -1.40
N LEU A 74 -4.90 -2.86 -1.89
CA LEU A 74 -5.28 -2.96 -3.30
C LEU A 74 -5.84 -1.65 -3.88
N TRP A 75 -6.24 -0.70 -3.01
CA TRP A 75 -6.60 0.68 -3.38
C TRP A 75 -5.54 1.31 -4.30
N PHE A 76 -4.26 1.04 -4.03
CA PHE A 76 -3.16 1.59 -4.82
C PHE A 76 -3.17 1.09 -6.27
N ILE A 77 -3.42 -0.21 -6.50
CA ILE A 77 -3.51 -0.77 -7.86
C ILE A 77 -4.72 -0.19 -8.60
N ARG A 78 -5.86 -0.05 -7.90
CA ARG A 78 -7.08 0.57 -8.44
C ARG A 78 -6.79 1.98 -8.91
N SER A 79 -6.26 2.83 -8.03
CA SER A 79 -5.92 4.22 -8.34
C SER A 79 -4.93 4.31 -9.50
N LEU A 80 -3.89 3.46 -9.51
CA LEU A 80 -2.93 3.40 -10.60
C LEU A 80 -3.59 3.06 -11.94
N PHE A 81 -4.56 2.14 -11.96
CA PHE A 81 -5.33 1.83 -13.17
C PHE A 81 -6.12 3.04 -13.67
N PHE A 82 -6.86 3.73 -12.78
CA PHE A 82 -7.61 4.93 -13.14
C PHE A 82 -6.73 6.08 -13.61
N TYR A 83 -5.56 6.30 -12.99
CA TYR A 83 -4.62 7.32 -13.44
C TYR A 83 -4.00 7.00 -14.80
N ASN A 84 -3.75 5.72 -15.09
CA ASN A 84 -3.31 5.31 -16.42
C ASN A 84 -4.40 5.55 -17.49
N LEU A 85 -5.67 5.32 -17.16
CA LEU A 85 -6.79 5.65 -18.04
C LEU A 85 -6.92 7.17 -18.21
N GLY A 86 -6.76 7.90 -17.11
CA GLY A 86 -6.77 9.35 -17.01
C GLY A 86 -5.58 10.07 -17.67
N TYR A 87 -4.56 9.32 -18.10
CA TYR A 87 -3.27 9.84 -18.54
C TYR A 87 -3.35 10.92 -19.64
N PRO A 88 -4.20 10.82 -20.68
CA PRO A 88 -4.28 11.86 -21.71
C PRO A 88 -4.70 13.23 -21.16
N TRP A 89 -5.67 13.25 -20.24
CA TRP A 89 -6.14 14.50 -19.61
C TRP A 89 -5.13 15.03 -18.60
N LEU A 90 -4.54 14.12 -17.80
CA LEU A 90 -3.45 14.45 -16.89
C LEU A 90 -2.29 15.12 -17.61
N ARG A 91 -1.88 14.55 -18.75
CA ARG A 91 -0.83 15.09 -19.61
C ARG A 91 -1.18 16.50 -20.07
N LYS A 92 -2.40 16.70 -20.57
CA LYS A 92 -2.87 18.01 -21.05
C LYS A 92 -2.90 19.07 -19.94
N ALA A 93 -3.27 18.69 -18.71
CA ALA A 93 -3.23 19.59 -17.56
C ALA A 93 -1.79 19.98 -17.20
N LEU A 94 -0.89 19.00 -17.11
CA LEU A 94 0.54 19.22 -16.82
C LEU A 94 1.25 20.04 -17.89
N ASP A 95 0.83 19.95 -19.15
CA ASP A 95 1.37 20.75 -20.26
C ASP A 95 0.95 22.20 -20.21
N ARG A 96 -0.32 22.46 -19.89
CA ARG A 96 -0.88 23.81 -19.97
C ARG A 96 -0.60 24.64 -18.73
N ALA A 97 -0.74 24.04 -17.56
CA ALA A 97 -0.69 24.77 -16.29
C ALA A 97 -0.16 23.86 -15.17
N PRO A 98 1.12 23.46 -15.18
CA PRO A 98 1.70 22.57 -14.17
C PRO A 98 1.60 23.17 -12.76
N LEU A 99 1.78 24.49 -12.61
CA LEU A 99 1.64 25.15 -11.31
C LEU A 99 0.21 25.05 -10.75
N VAL A 100 -0.81 25.28 -11.59
CA VAL A 100 -2.22 25.15 -11.20
C VAL A 100 -2.53 23.70 -10.83
N TYR A 101 -2.04 22.75 -11.63
CA TYR A 101 -2.19 21.33 -11.34
C TYR A 101 -1.60 20.95 -9.98
N PHE A 102 -0.36 21.35 -9.69
CA PHE A 102 0.30 21.03 -8.42
C PHE A 102 -0.28 21.81 -7.24
N ALA A 103 -0.79 23.03 -7.44
CA ALA A 103 -1.49 23.77 -6.41
C ALA A 103 -2.79 23.03 -5.98
N ILE A 104 -3.60 22.62 -6.95
CA ILE A 104 -4.85 21.88 -6.68
C ILE A 104 -4.56 20.52 -6.06
N THR A 105 -3.70 19.72 -6.69
CA THR A 105 -3.42 18.35 -6.22
C THR A 105 -2.61 18.33 -4.93
N GLY A 106 -1.74 19.31 -4.72
CA GLY A 106 -1.05 19.53 -3.46
C GLY A 106 -2.01 19.92 -2.33
N ALA A 107 -2.99 20.78 -2.59
CA ALA A 107 -4.03 21.09 -1.62
C ALA A 107 -4.89 19.87 -1.27
N LEU A 108 -5.28 19.07 -2.27
CA LEU A 108 -6.01 17.81 -2.03
C LEU A 108 -5.19 16.83 -1.17
N TRP A 109 -3.88 16.70 -1.43
CA TRP A 109 -2.99 15.87 -0.62
C TRP A 109 -2.86 16.39 0.81
N MET A 110 -2.62 17.70 1.01
CA MET A 110 -2.53 18.30 2.34
C MET A 110 -3.80 18.12 3.16
N LEU A 111 -4.97 18.30 2.53
CA LEU A 111 -6.27 18.16 3.17
C LEU A 111 -6.72 16.70 3.31
N GLY A 112 -5.96 15.73 2.76
CA GLY A 112 -6.34 14.31 2.76
C GLY A 112 -7.62 14.02 1.99
N LEU A 113 -7.95 14.87 1.01
CA LEU A 113 -9.16 14.73 0.21
C LEU A 113 -8.95 13.73 -0.91
N GLY A 114 -9.96 12.88 -1.12
CA GLY A 114 -9.95 11.88 -2.16
C GLY A 114 -11.33 11.30 -2.38
N LEU A 115 -11.58 10.89 -3.62
CA LEU A 115 -12.66 9.98 -3.97
C LEU A 115 -12.08 8.56 -4.04
N PRO A 116 -12.89 7.49 -3.88
CA PRO A 116 -12.39 6.12 -3.94
C PRO A 116 -11.56 5.79 -5.20
N MET A 117 -11.81 6.44 -6.33
CA MET A 117 -11.05 6.24 -7.57
C MET A 117 -9.88 7.21 -7.74
N ILE A 118 -9.93 8.38 -7.11
CA ILE A 118 -8.99 9.50 -7.31
C ILE A 118 -8.69 10.13 -5.97
N GLU A 119 -7.54 9.74 -5.40
CA GLU A 119 -7.05 10.30 -4.15
C GLU A 119 -6.05 11.44 -4.39
N GLY A 120 -6.08 12.47 -3.53
CA GLY A 120 -5.17 13.62 -3.64
C GLY A 120 -3.70 13.22 -3.62
N THR A 121 -3.32 12.32 -2.71
CA THR A 121 -1.97 11.76 -2.62
C THR A 121 -1.55 11.08 -3.92
N GLY A 122 -2.37 10.15 -4.41
CA GLY A 122 -2.08 9.40 -5.63
C GLY A 122 -2.00 10.31 -6.86
N LEU A 123 -2.91 11.27 -7.00
CA LEU A 123 -2.96 12.19 -8.13
C LEU A 123 -1.75 13.14 -8.13
N CYS A 124 -1.39 13.68 -6.97
CA CYS A 124 -0.22 14.55 -6.80
C CYS A 124 1.08 13.83 -7.21
N PHE A 125 1.36 12.67 -6.61
CA PHE A 125 2.63 11.95 -6.86
C PHE A 125 2.68 11.25 -8.22
N PHE A 126 1.56 10.76 -8.74
CA PHE A 126 1.51 10.23 -10.10
C PHE A 126 1.74 11.34 -11.14
N GLY A 127 1.11 12.50 -10.95
CA GLY A 127 1.35 13.69 -11.77
C GLY A 127 2.79 14.18 -11.71
N LEU A 128 3.40 14.18 -10.51
CA LEU A 128 4.80 14.50 -10.31
C LEU A 128 5.72 13.56 -11.11
N GLY A 129 5.48 12.25 -11.05
CA GLY A 129 6.24 11.27 -11.84
C GLY A 129 6.13 11.51 -13.35
N VAL A 130 4.93 11.83 -13.86
CA VAL A 130 4.72 12.17 -15.28
C VAL A 130 5.46 13.46 -15.65
N TRP A 131 5.40 14.47 -14.78
CA TRP A 131 6.06 15.75 -15.01
C TRP A 131 7.59 15.63 -15.02
N LEU A 132 8.17 14.92 -14.03
CA LEU A 132 9.62 14.67 -13.92
C LEU A 132 10.15 13.89 -15.13
N ARG A 133 9.47 12.80 -15.52
CA ARG A 133 9.89 11.97 -16.66
C ARG A 133 9.91 12.76 -17.97
N ARG A 134 9.03 13.76 -18.12
CA ARG A 134 8.94 14.58 -19.32
C ARG A 134 9.96 15.71 -19.39
N ARG A 135 10.54 16.08 -18.26
CA ARG A 135 11.68 17.00 -18.17
C ARG A 135 13.01 16.27 -18.25
N ASP A 136 12.98 14.97 -18.59
CA ASP A 136 14.12 14.06 -18.59
C ASP A 136 14.95 14.14 -17.29
N MET A 137 14.27 14.40 -16.17
CA MET A 137 14.90 14.43 -14.86
C MET A 137 15.21 13.01 -14.41
N GLU A 138 16.50 12.75 -14.18
CA GLU A 138 16.96 11.45 -13.70
C GLU A 138 16.67 11.30 -12.20
N VAL A 139 15.53 10.68 -11.89
CA VAL A 139 15.05 10.46 -10.50
C VAL A 139 15.91 9.44 -9.73
N GLN A 140 16.87 8.79 -10.39
CA GLN A 140 17.81 7.87 -9.75
C GLN A 140 19.01 8.60 -9.13
N VAL A 141 19.28 9.83 -9.55
CA VAL A 141 20.41 10.61 -9.05
C VAL A 141 19.90 11.59 -8.00
N PRO A 142 20.48 11.61 -6.79
CA PRO A 142 20.10 12.59 -5.78
C PRO A 142 20.36 14.00 -6.31
N PRO A 143 19.39 14.93 -6.16
CA PRO A 143 19.58 16.28 -6.63
C PRO A 143 20.62 17.01 -5.78
N ARG A 144 21.28 18.02 -6.35
CA ARG A 144 22.38 18.76 -5.68
C ARG A 144 21.99 19.42 -4.35
N TRP A 145 20.73 19.75 -4.17
CA TRP A 145 20.20 20.35 -2.93
C TRP A 145 19.93 19.31 -1.83
N PHE A 146 19.92 18.01 -2.16
CA PHE A 146 19.60 16.96 -1.22
C PHE A 146 20.86 16.51 -0.47
N ASN A 147 20.87 16.79 0.83
CA ASN A 147 21.84 16.23 1.75
C ASN A 147 21.18 15.10 2.53
N GLY A 148 21.53 13.85 2.20
CA GLY A 148 20.88 12.66 2.78
C GLY A 148 20.95 12.60 4.30
N TRP A 149 22.08 13.00 4.90
CA TRP A 149 22.22 13.02 6.36
C TRP A 149 21.32 14.07 7.01
N LEU A 150 21.32 15.31 6.50
CA LEU A 150 20.48 16.37 7.03
C LEU A 150 18.99 16.00 6.92
N PHE A 151 18.56 15.50 5.76
CA PHE A 151 17.18 15.07 5.56
C PHE A 151 16.80 13.90 6.47
N ALA A 152 17.70 12.94 6.69
CA ALA A 152 17.47 11.83 7.61
C ALA A 152 17.33 12.31 9.06
N VAL A 153 18.19 13.22 9.53
CA VAL A 153 18.12 13.81 10.88
C VAL A 153 16.81 14.58 11.05
N VAL A 154 16.44 15.43 10.10
CA VAL A 154 15.18 16.19 10.15
C VAL A 154 13.96 15.26 10.12
N TRP A 155 13.99 14.21 9.30
CA TRP A 155 12.94 13.21 9.26
C TRP A 155 12.80 12.47 10.59
N LEU A 156 13.90 11.98 11.17
CA LEU A 156 13.91 11.32 12.48
C LEU A 156 13.41 12.25 13.58
N LEU A 157 13.79 13.53 13.56
CA LEU A 157 13.28 14.52 14.51
C LEU A 157 11.75 14.67 14.39
N ILE A 158 11.22 14.82 13.17
CA ILE A 158 9.78 14.96 12.94
C ILE A 158 9.02 13.71 13.40
N VAL A 159 9.51 12.52 13.07
CA VAL A 159 8.88 11.26 13.50
C VAL A 159 8.94 11.15 15.03
N THR A 160 10.07 11.48 15.66
CA THR A 160 10.21 11.44 17.12
C THR A 160 9.27 12.41 17.81
N VAL A 161 9.21 13.66 17.34
CA VAL A 161 8.30 14.69 17.88
C VAL A 161 6.84 14.26 17.71
N LYS A 162 6.46 13.79 16.52
CA LYS A 162 5.10 13.30 16.26
C LYS A 162 4.72 12.14 17.19
N THR A 163 5.62 11.16 17.35
CA THR A 163 5.41 10.03 18.26
C THR A 163 5.29 10.49 19.70
N TRP A 164 6.19 11.38 20.14
CA TRP A 164 6.15 11.94 21.49
C TRP A 164 4.81 12.67 21.77
N LEU A 165 4.37 13.52 20.84
CA LEU A 165 3.09 14.23 20.93
C LEU A 165 1.90 13.27 21.00
N ALA A 166 1.93 12.18 20.24
CA ALA A 166 0.86 11.19 20.23
C ALA A 166 0.72 10.42 21.55
N PHE A 167 1.81 10.24 22.31
CA PHE A 167 1.79 9.51 23.58
C PHE A 167 1.69 10.42 24.82
N HIS A 168 2.13 11.68 24.74
CA HIS A 168 2.17 12.58 25.90
C HIS A 168 1.02 13.60 25.94
N LEU A 169 0.38 13.88 24.80
CA LEU A 169 -0.80 14.73 24.76
C LEU A 169 -2.05 13.86 24.67
N GLU A 170 -3.00 14.04 25.59
CA GLU A 170 -4.28 13.33 25.54
C GLU A 170 -5.08 13.68 24.26
N ARG A 171 -4.95 14.91 23.77
CA ARG A 171 -5.65 15.42 22.58
C ARG A 171 -4.74 16.29 21.72
N PRO A 172 -3.81 15.71 20.96
CA PRO A 172 -2.95 16.48 20.08
C PRO A 172 -3.79 17.16 18.99
N SER A 173 -3.41 18.40 18.62
CA SER A 173 -4.10 19.14 17.57
C SER A 173 -4.07 18.38 16.25
N PHE A 174 -5.25 18.13 15.66
CA PHE A 174 -5.40 17.40 14.40
C PHE A 174 -4.57 18.04 13.28
N SER A 175 -4.59 19.37 13.15
CA SER A 175 -3.85 20.08 12.11
C SER A 175 -2.34 19.90 12.24
N VAL A 176 -1.82 19.91 13.47
CA VAL A 176 -0.39 19.69 13.74
C VAL A 176 -0.01 18.24 13.45
N MET A 177 -0.81 17.28 13.90
CA MET A 177 -0.57 15.85 13.63
C MET A 177 -0.61 15.54 12.14
N SER A 178 -1.58 16.10 11.42
CA SER A 178 -1.69 15.95 9.98
C SER A 178 -0.49 16.56 9.25
N LEU A 179 -0.07 17.77 9.62
CA LEU A 179 1.10 18.42 9.02
C LEU A 179 2.38 17.61 9.26
N LEU A 180 2.63 17.18 10.51
CA LEU A 180 3.80 16.34 10.83
C LEU A 180 3.75 15.02 10.07
N HIS A 181 2.58 14.41 9.95
CA HIS A 181 2.38 13.19 9.17
C HIS A 181 2.75 13.41 7.70
N ARG A 182 2.20 14.43 7.04
CA ARG A 182 2.48 14.74 5.62
C ARG A 182 3.95 15.12 5.38
N ALA A 183 4.55 15.89 6.28
CA ALA A 183 5.99 16.19 6.24
C ALA A 183 6.84 14.92 6.37
N SER A 184 6.45 14.03 7.30
CA SER A 184 7.13 12.75 7.50
C SER A 184 7.01 11.80 6.29
N GLU A 185 5.87 11.79 5.60
CA GLU A 185 5.67 11.02 4.36
C GLU A 185 6.64 11.50 3.27
N LEU A 186 6.71 12.81 3.02
CA LEU A 186 7.55 13.38 1.97
C LEU A 186 9.04 13.21 2.27
N LEU A 187 9.47 13.57 3.49
CA LEU A 187 10.87 13.44 3.88
C LEU A 187 11.30 11.98 3.95
N GLY A 188 10.46 11.11 4.51
CA GLY A 188 10.72 9.67 4.58
C GLY A 188 10.86 9.05 3.20
N MET A 189 10.01 9.44 2.25
CA MET A 189 10.15 9.04 0.85
C MET A 189 11.53 9.45 0.29
N LEU A 190 11.94 10.72 0.43
CA LEU A 190 13.22 11.21 -0.09
C LEU A 190 14.42 10.51 0.56
N VAL A 191 14.39 10.34 1.88
CA VAL A 191 15.44 9.67 2.67
C VAL A 191 15.57 8.22 2.24
N MET A 192 14.46 7.48 2.11
CA MET A 192 14.51 6.08 1.70
C MET A 192 14.88 5.93 0.23
N TRP A 193 14.41 6.83 -0.64
CA TRP A 193 14.68 6.77 -2.07
C TRP A 193 16.15 6.98 -2.42
N TYR A 194 16.79 8.01 -1.84
CA TYR A 194 18.19 8.33 -2.13
C TYR A 194 19.19 7.78 -1.09
N GLY A 195 18.73 7.41 0.10
CA GLY A 195 19.58 6.91 1.19
C GLY A 195 19.76 5.39 1.21
N ALA A 196 18.85 4.63 0.58
CA ALA A 196 18.89 3.16 0.63
C ALA A 196 19.80 2.52 -0.44
N ASP A 197 20.36 3.29 -1.38
CA ASP A 197 21.11 2.75 -2.53
C ASP A 197 22.28 1.85 -2.15
N GLY A 198 23.01 2.19 -1.08
CA GLY A 198 24.10 1.35 -0.57
C GLY A 198 23.60 -0.02 -0.12
N LEU A 199 22.55 -0.03 0.71
CA LEU A 199 21.92 -1.24 1.23
C LEU A 199 21.32 -2.09 0.10
N VAL A 200 20.57 -1.45 -0.81
CA VAL A 200 19.96 -2.13 -1.96
C VAL A 200 21.02 -2.76 -2.84
N ARG A 201 22.14 -2.07 -3.11
CA ARG A 201 23.25 -2.65 -3.89
C ARG A 201 23.87 -3.88 -3.22
N VAL A 202 24.04 -3.86 -1.91
CA VAL A 202 24.54 -5.04 -1.16
C VAL A 202 23.53 -6.18 -1.20
N ALA A 203 22.24 -5.89 -1.00
CA ALA A 203 21.18 -6.89 -1.03
C ALA A 203 21.03 -7.52 -2.43
N MET A 204 21.04 -6.71 -3.49
CA MET A 204 20.90 -7.17 -4.88
C MET A 204 22.09 -8.01 -5.37
N ARG A 205 23.25 -7.98 -4.69
CA ARG A 205 24.35 -8.92 -4.97
C ARG A 205 24.05 -10.34 -4.48
N GLN A 206 23.11 -10.50 -3.56
CA GLN A 206 22.76 -11.79 -2.98
C GLN A 206 21.72 -12.50 -3.83
N ARG A 207 22.03 -13.72 -4.30
CA ARG A 207 21.13 -14.52 -5.17
C ARG A 207 19.78 -14.79 -4.51
N TRP A 208 19.77 -15.08 -3.22
CA TRP A 208 18.53 -15.34 -2.46
C TRP A 208 17.63 -14.10 -2.41
N PHE A 209 18.21 -12.90 -2.27
CA PHE A 209 17.45 -11.66 -2.22
C PHE A 209 16.85 -11.34 -3.60
N VAL A 210 17.63 -11.49 -4.68
CA VAL A 210 17.13 -11.35 -6.05
C VAL A 210 15.98 -12.31 -6.31
N TRP A 211 16.09 -13.56 -5.87
CA TRP A 211 14.99 -14.52 -5.95
C TRP A 211 13.75 -14.05 -5.18
N LEU A 212 13.90 -13.55 -3.95
CA LEU A 212 12.79 -13.00 -3.16
C LEU A 212 12.08 -11.82 -3.84
N THR A 213 12.81 -10.94 -4.54
CA THR A 213 12.20 -9.78 -5.22
C THR A 213 11.15 -10.18 -6.27
N SER A 214 11.25 -11.40 -6.83
CA SER A 214 10.27 -11.93 -7.78
C SER A 214 8.88 -12.16 -7.16
N PHE A 215 8.80 -12.29 -5.83
CA PHE A 215 7.55 -12.48 -5.08
C PHE A 215 6.99 -11.18 -4.48
N SER A 216 7.59 -10.02 -4.76
CA SER A 216 7.18 -8.72 -4.21
C SER A 216 5.68 -8.43 -4.36
N PHE A 217 5.08 -8.81 -5.49
CA PHE A 217 3.65 -8.64 -5.70
C PHE A 217 2.79 -9.55 -4.82
N ILE A 218 3.18 -10.81 -4.65
CA ILE A 218 2.46 -11.76 -3.77
C ILE A 218 2.54 -11.29 -2.32
N ILE A 219 3.73 -10.88 -1.88
CA ILE A 219 3.92 -10.27 -0.56
C ILE A 219 2.96 -9.08 -0.41
N TYR A 220 2.98 -8.15 -1.36
CA TYR A 220 2.07 -7.00 -1.37
C TYR A 220 0.58 -7.39 -1.29
N ALA A 221 0.14 -8.41 -2.03
CA ALA A 221 -1.27 -8.80 -2.07
C ALA A 221 -1.73 -9.52 -0.78
N LEU A 222 -0.88 -10.37 -0.19
CA LEU A 222 -1.24 -11.20 0.95
C LEU A 222 -0.99 -10.54 2.31
N HIS A 223 0.07 -9.72 2.44
CA HIS A 223 0.58 -9.36 3.77
C HIS A 223 -0.43 -8.62 4.64
N VAL A 224 -1.15 -7.63 4.14
CA VAL A 224 -2.05 -6.81 4.96
C VAL A 224 -3.20 -7.60 5.58
N PRO A 225 -4.08 -8.29 4.82
CA PRO A 225 -5.20 -9.00 5.43
C PRO A 225 -4.70 -10.08 6.41
N LEU A 226 -3.63 -10.79 6.05
CA LEU A 226 -3.04 -11.80 6.93
C LEU A 226 -2.43 -11.18 8.19
N LEU A 227 -1.72 -10.06 8.07
CA LEU A 227 -1.12 -9.39 9.21
C LEU A 227 -2.19 -8.90 10.19
N SER A 228 -3.28 -8.32 9.69
CA SER A 228 -4.40 -7.87 10.54
C SER A 228 -5.02 -9.03 11.32
N TYR A 229 -5.41 -10.12 10.65
CA TYR A 229 -5.98 -11.28 11.34
C TYR A 229 -4.99 -11.97 12.28
N ALA A 230 -3.74 -12.13 11.84
CA ALA A 230 -2.73 -12.81 12.62
C ALA A 230 -2.25 -11.98 13.82
N THR A 231 -2.33 -10.65 13.76
CA THR A 231 -2.01 -9.78 14.91
C THR A 231 -3.02 -9.98 16.02
N GLU A 232 -4.31 -9.95 15.70
CA GLU A 232 -5.38 -10.24 16.66
C GLU A 232 -5.25 -11.63 17.26
N ALA A 233 -4.95 -12.64 16.42
CA ALA A 233 -4.72 -14.00 16.90
C ALA A 233 -3.49 -14.08 17.82
N ALA A 234 -2.37 -13.48 17.42
CA ALA A 234 -1.12 -13.54 18.19
C ALA A 234 -1.24 -12.81 19.53
N LEU A 235 -1.90 -11.65 19.57
CA LEU A 235 -2.11 -10.89 20.81
C LEU A 235 -3.16 -11.55 21.71
N TYR A 236 -4.10 -12.30 21.15
CA TYR A 236 -5.01 -13.12 21.95
C TYR A 236 -4.26 -14.21 22.74
N PHE A 237 -3.28 -14.90 22.11
CA PHE A 237 -2.51 -15.95 22.76
C PHE A 237 -1.31 -15.43 23.57
N TRP A 238 -0.71 -14.32 23.16
CA TRP A 238 0.49 -13.74 23.78
C TRP A 238 0.35 -12.22 24.01
N PRO A 239 -0.58 -11.79 24.88
CA PRO A 239 -0.90 -10.36 25.07
C PRO A 239 0.29 -9.54 25.58
N GLU A 240 1.18 -10.14 26.37
CA GLU A 240 2.37 -9.49 26.95
C GLU A 240 3.54 -9.37 25.96
N GLN A 241 3.49 -10.06 24.82
CA GLN A 241 4.62 -10.16 23.87
C GLN A 241 4.48 -9.19 22.69
N GLN A 242 3.96 -7.99 22.95
CA GLN A 242 3.62 -7.00 21.90
C GLN A 242 4.80 -6.69 20.97
N LEU A 243 6.02 -6.54 21.52
CA LEU A 243 7.21 -6.23 20.72
C LEU A 243 7.62 -7.41 19.82
N VAL A 244 7.52 -8.64 20.34
CA VAL A 244 7.82 -9.86 19.58
C VAL A 244 6.81 -10.05 18.47
N VAL A 245 5.52 -9.83 18.75
CA VAL A 245 4.46 -9.86 17.72
C VAL A 245 4.71 -8.77 16.68
N PHE A 246 5.02 -7.55 17.11
CA PHE A 246 5.26 -6.41 16.22
C PHE A 246 6.41 -6.64 15.22
N VAL A 247 7.51 -7.27 15.64
CA VAL A 247 8.68 -7.52 14.77
C VAL A 247 8.62 -8.89 14.09
N GLY A 248 8.29 -9.94 14.84
CA GLY A 248 8.34 -11.31 14.38
C GLY A 248 7.20 -11.69 13.43
N LEU A 249 5.99 -11.17 13.67
CA LEU A 249 4.83 -11.54 12.87
C LEU A 249 4.94 -11.05 11.41
N PRO A 250 5.35 -9.80 11.11
CA PRO A 250 5.58 -9.39 9.72
C PRO A 250 6.59 -10.27 8.98
N LEU A 251 7.67 -10.70 9.65
CA LEU A 251 8.67 -11.60 9.05
C LEU A 251 8.07 -12.98 8.75
N ALA A 252 7.27 -13.51 9.66
CA ALA A 252 6.54 -14.77 9.46
C ALA A 252 5.54 -14.67 8.29
N ILE A 253 4.80 -13.56 8.20
CA ILE A 253 3.84 -13.31 7.11
C ILE A 253 4.56 -13.14 5.77
N VAL A 254 5.71 -12.47 5.73
CA VAL A 254 6.54 -12.38 4.51
C VAL A 254 7.02 -13.77 4.09
N ALA A 255 7.56 -14.56 5.03
CA ALA A 255 8.01 -15.93 4.75
C ALA A 255 6.86 -16.81 4.24
N PHE A 256 5.68 -16.73 4.87
CA PHE A 256 4.48 -17.43 4.43
C PHE A 256 4.05 -16.99 3.03
N SER A 257 4.01 -15.68 2.75
CA SER A 257 3.63 -15.14 1.45
C SER A 257 4.58 -15.61 0.34
N VAL A 258 5.88 -15.64 0.62
CA VAL A 258 6.90 -16.20 -0.29
C VAL A 258 6.69 -17.69 -0.49
N GLY A 259 6.42 -18.46 0.58
CA GLY A 259 6.16 -19.89 0.51
C GLY A 259 4.94 -20.21 -0.37
N VAL A 260 3.82 -19.50 -0.16
CA VAL A 260 2.62 -19.61 -0.99
C VAL A 260 2.92 -19.24 -2.44
N GLY A 261 3.64 -18.13 -2.67
CA GLY A 261 4.05 -17.71 -4.01
C GLY A 261 4.92 -18.74 -4.72
N ALA A 262 5.91 -19.32 -4.03
CA ALA A 262 6.81 -20.34 -4.57
C ALA A 262 6.06 -21.64 -4.87
N LEU A 263 5.14 -22.06 -4.00
CA LEU A 263 4.29 -23.23 -4.20
C LEU A 263 3.37 -23.04 -5.41
N LEU A 264 2.67 -21.90 -5.51
CA LEU A 264 1.81 -21.58 -6.64
C LEU A 264 2.59 -21.52 -7.95
N ARG A 265 3.78 -20.90 -7.96
CA ARG A 265 4.64 -20.85 -9.14
C ARG A 265 5.05 -22.25 -9.61
N ARG A 266 5.24 -23.19 -8.70
CA ARG A 266 5.64 -24.58 -9.02
C ARG A 266 4.46 -25.46 -9.44
N VAL A 267 3.33 -25.38 -8.74
CA VAL A 267 2.18 -26.29 -8.94
C VAL A 267 1.22 -25.79 -10.00
N ALA A 268 0.99 -24.48 -10.06
CA ALA A 268 0.03 -23.85 -10.96
C ALA A 268 0.60 -22.55 -11.57
N PRO A 269 1.65 -22.62 -12.40
CA PRO A 269 2.35 -21.44 -12.93
C PRO A 269 1.43 -20.49 -13.70
N SER A 270 0.42 -21.01 -14.42
CA SER A 270 -0.58 -20.18 -15.12
C SER A 270 -1.46 -19.39 -14.16
N VAL A 271 -1.82 -19.96 -13.00
CA VAL A 271 -2.58 -19.25 -11.96
C VAL A 271 -1.70 -18.18 -11.32
N TYR A 272 -0.44 -18.51 -11.04
CA TYR A 272 0.54 -17.53 -10.55
C TYR A 272 0.68 -16.35 -11.52
N GLU A 273 0.84 -16.61 -12.83
CA GLU A 273 0.91 -15.58 -13.87
C GLU A 273 -0.31 -14.65 -13.83
N LEU A 274 -1.50 -15.25 -13.74
CA LEU A 274 -2.76 -14.53 -13.74
C LEU A 274 -2.89 -13.65 -12.48
N LEU A 275 -2.58 -14.21 -11.31
CA LEU A 275 -2.66 -13.51 -10.03
C LEU A 275 -1.63 -12.40 -9.89
N THR A 276 -0.44 -12.52 -10.49
CA THR A 276 0.60 -11.49 -10.41
C THR A 276 0.60 -10.52 -11.59
N GLY A 277 -0.21 -10.79 -12.61
CA GLY A 277 -0.20 -10.04 -13.87
C GLY A 277 1.10 -10.24 -14.65
N GLY A 278 1.71 -11.42 -14.55
CA GLY A 278 2.96 -11.82 -15.21
C GLY A 278 4.24 -11.33 -14.52
N ARG A 279 4.18 -10.95 -13.24
CA ARG A 279 5.35 -10.50 -12.48
C ARG A 279 6.00 -11.69 -11.79
N GLY A 280 7.33 -11.79 -11.90
CA GLY A 280 8.12 -12.79 -11.17
C GLY A 280 8.12 -14.20 -11.77
N LEU A 281 7.74 -14.35 -13.04
CA LEU A 281 7.93 -15.57 -13.82
C LEU A 281 9.22 -15.53 -14.64
#